data_AF-A0A9W8R176-F1
#
_entry.id   AF-A0A9W8R176-F1
#
_cell.length_a   1.000
_cell.length_b   1.000
_cell.length_c   1.000
_cell.angle_alpha   90.00
_cell.angle_beta   90.00
_cell.angle_gamma   90.00
#
_symmetry.space_group_name_H-M   'P 1'
#
loop_
_entity.id
_entity.type
_entity.pdbx_description
1 polymer ?
#
loop_
_entity_poly.entity_id
_entity_poly.type
_entity_poly.pdbx_seq_one_letter_code
_entity_poly.pdbx_strand_id
1 'polypeptide(L)'
;MTLGIGLMIGLDLDLNWSKLIPFQIVSGIGVGMNFEGPLLAVQTVVPHKDVAAATTAMSFVRTIATAISVVIGGVLFQNEMKGKKQTLVDGLGPQLARFFDGATASASVDLVKTLPPEQQLIVRRAFFYSLDKMWIMYTAFSGVGLLLGFFIRAQHLSKEHEAAELGIRKNGHTPNSTTDGVVASTGTGEEHGMERISPDREVLRLRD
;
A
#
# COMPACT_ATOMS: atom_id res chain seq x y z
N MET A 1 9.59 -6.47 -1.23
CA MET A 1 9.22 -6.47 -2.66
C MET A 1 10.32 -7.04 -3.55
N THR A 2 11.58 -6.61 -3.44
CA THR A 2 12.69 -7.05 -4.31
C THR A 2 12.80 -8.56 -4.46
N LEU A 3 12.77 -9.30 -3.35
CA LEU A 3 12.82 -10.76 -3.38
C LEU A 3 11.58 -11.37 -4.06
N GLY A 4 10.37 -10.90 -3.75
CA GLY A 4 9.13 -11.41 -4.35
C GLY A 4 9.05 -11.21 -5.87
N ILE A 5 9.45 -10.04 -6.37
CA ILE A 5 9.50 -9.77 -7.82
C ILE A 5 10.63 -10.57 -8.47
N GLY A 6 11.79 -10.68 -7.81
CA GLY A 6 12.92 -11.46 -8.30
C GLY A 6 12.61 -12.96 -8.42
N LEU A 7 11.78 -13.51 -7.53
CA LEU A 7 11.33 -14.90 -7.62
C LEU A 7 10.48 -15.15 -8.89
N MET A 8 9.78 -14.14 -9.40
CA MET A 8 8.96 -14.29 -10.61
C MET A 8 9.79 -14.55 -11.86
N ILE A 9 11.06 -14.13 -11.89
CA ILE A 9 12.02 -14.41 -12.98
C ILE A 9 12.22 -15.94 -13.15
N GLY A 10 12.11 -16.70 -12.05
CA GLY A 10 12.23 -18.17 -12.08
C GLY A 10 10.95 -18.91 -12.44
N LEU A 11 9.92 -18.23 -12.95
CA LEU A 11 8.66 -18.85 -13.34
C LEU A 11 8.79 -19.59 -14.68
N ASP A 12 8.38 -20.85 -14.70
CA ASP A 12 8.40 -21.64 -15.92
C ASP A 12 7.30 -21.21 -16.91
N LEU A 13 7.50 -21.56 -18.19
CA LEU A 13 6.51 -21.35 -19.25
C LEU A 13 5.18 -22.09 -18.97
N ASP A 14 5.27 -23.20 -18.24
CA ASP A 14 4.14 -24.00 -17.82
C ASP A 14 3.54 -23.50 -16.51
N LEU A 15 2.21 -23.59 -16.44
CA LEU A 15 1.46 -23.08 -15.31
C LEU A 15 1.72 -23.93 -14.06
N ASN A 16 2.66 -23.46 -13.23
CA ASN A 16 3.00 -24.10 -11.97
C ASN A 16 2.37 -23.33 -10.80
N TRP A 17 1.13 -23.69 -10.45
CA TRP A 17 0.40 -23.08 -9.33
C TRP A 17 1.18 -23.13 -8.02
N SER A 18 1.94 -24.20 -7.79
CA SER A 18 2.77 -24.38 -6.60
C SER A 18 3.91 -23.37 -6.49
N LYS A 19 4.42 -22.83 -7.60
CA LYS A 19 5.38 -21.71 -7.59
C LYS A 19 4.68 -20.36 -7.56
N LEU A 20 3.61 -20.22 -8.34
CA LEU A 20 2.93 -18.94 -8.53
C LEU A 20 2.31 -18.40 -7.23
N ILE A 21 1.61 -19.25 -6.47
CA ILE A 21 0.94 -18.85 -5.22
C ILE A 21 1.93 -18.31 -4.18
N PRO A 22 2.99 -19.05 -3.77
CA PRO A 22 3.92 -18.54 -2.77
C PRO A 22 4.70 -17.31 -3.27
N PHE A 23 5.02 -17.21 -4.56
CA PHE A 23 5.69 -16.04 -5.11
C PHE A 23 4.82 -14.79 -4.98
N GLN A 24 3.52 -14.91 -5.24
CA GLN A 24 2.56 -13.82 -5.05
C GLN A 24 2.39 -13.43 -3.59
N ILE A 25 2.36 -14.40 -2.66
CA ILE A 25 2.30 -14.12 -1.21
C ILE A 25 3.52 -13.28 -0.78
N VAL A 26 4.73 -13.69 -1.16
CA VAL A 26 5.97 -12.98 -0.80
C VAL A 26 6.00 -11.58 -1.43
N SER A 27 5.57 -11.46 -2.69
CA SER A 27 5.44 -10.17 -3.36
C SER A 27 4.45 -9.25 -2.63
N GLY A 28 3.26 -9.77 -2.31
CA GLY A 28 2.18 -9.05 -1.63
C GLY A 28 2.57 -8.56 -0.24
N ILE A 29 3.22 -9.40 0.58
CA ILE A 29 3.77 -9.00 1.89
C ILE A 29 4.73 -7.83 1.70
N GLY A 30 5.61 -7.93 0.71
CA GLY A 30 6.53 -6.86 0.37
C GLY A 30 5.83 -5.54 0.04
N VAL A 31 4.77 -5.60 -0.77
CA VAL A 31 4.00 -4.42 -1.18
C VAL A 31 3.31 -3.79 0.03
N GLY A 32 2.62 -4.58 0.84
CA GLY A 32 1.88 -4.10 2.01
C GLY A 32 2.77 -3.34 3.00
N MET A 33 3.96 -3.88 3.31
CA MET A 33 4.92 -3.19 4.19
C MET A 33 5.39 -1.84 3.62
N ASN A 34 5.43 -1.69 2.29
CA ASN A 34 5.82 -0.45 1.63
C ASN A 34 4.73 0.62 1.67
N PHE A 35 3.47 0.25 1.92
CA PHE A 35 2.35 1.19 1.97
C PHE A 35 2.19 1.83 3.34
N GLU A 36 2.17 1.02 4.41
CA GLU A 36 1.88 1.48 5.77
C GLU A 36 3.04 2.26 6.40
N GLY A 37 4.28 1.81 6.19
CA GLY A 37 5.46 2.42 6.82
C GLY A 37 5.65 3.91 6.48
N PRO A 38 5.73 4.29 5.20
CA PRO A 38 5.89 5.69 4.80
C PRO A 38 4.73 6.58 5.22
N LEU A 39 3.50 6.04 5.19
CA LEU A 39 2.30 6.78 5.58
C LEU A 39 2.37 7.17 7.06
N LEU A 40 2.65 6.21 7.95
CA LEU A 40 2.83 6.46 9.37
C LEU A 40 3.98 7.42 9.65
N ALA A 41 5.09 7.29 8.91
CA ALA A 41 6.23 8.20 9.05
C ALA A 41 5.84 9.66 8.74
N VAL A 42 5.10 9.91 7.67
CA VAL A 42 4.66 11.28 7.34
C VAL A 42 3.63 11.80 8.35
N GLN A 43 2.69 10.96 8.79
CA GLN A 43 1.67 11.37 9.76
C GLN A 43 2.26 11.74 11.13
N THR A 44 3.43 11.19 11.49
CA THR A 44 4.08 11.45 12.79
C THR A 44 5.00 12.65 12.81
N VAL A 45 5.43 13.16 11.65
CA VAL A 45 6.36 14.31 11.56
C VAL A 45 5.67 15.62 11.19
N VAL A 46 4.39 15.57 10.82
CA VAL A 46 3.60 16.76 10.47
C VAL A 46 2.63 17.14 11.60
N PRO A 47 2.35 18.43 11.81
CA PRO A 47 1.34 18.87 12.78
C PRO A 47 -0.03 18.25 12.48
N HIS A 48 -0.82 17.95 13.52
CA HIS A 48 -2.14 17.30 13.38
C HIS A 48 -3.07 17.97 12.35
N LYS A 49 -3.04 19.30 12.28
CA LYS A 49 -3.81 20.12 11.31
C LYS A 49 -3.43 19.87 9.85
N ASP A 50 -2.19 19.43 9.58
CA ASP A 50 -1.62 19.27 8.24
C ASP A 50 -1.54 17.81 7.80
N VAL A 51 -1.89 16.85 8.68
CA VAL A 51 -1.88 15.40 8.40
C VAL A 51 -2.70 15.05 7.15
N ALA A 52 -3.88 15.67 7.00
CA ALA A 52 -4.74 15.44 5.84
C ALA A 52 -4.06 15.91 4.54
N ALA A 53 -3.53 17.14 4.53
CA ALA A 53 -2.83 17.70 3.38
C ALA A 53 -1.58 16.86 3.01
N ALA A 54 -0.79 16.45 4.00
CA ALA A 54 0.40 15.63 3.79
C ALA A 54 0.07 14.23 3.23
N THR A 55 -1.00 13.61 3.72
CA THR A 55 -1.48 12.31 3.22
C THR A 55 -1.97 12.41 1.77
N THR A 56 -2.71 13.46 1.44
CA THR A 56 -3.17 13.71 0.06
C THR A 56 -1.99 13.97 -0.88
N ALA A 57 -1.01 14.78 -0.47
CA ALA A 57 0.20 15.03 -1.26
C ALA A 57 0.99 13.74 -1.53
N MET A 58 1.18 12.90 -0.51
CA MET A 58 1.82 11.59 -0.68
C MET A 58 1.05 10.70 -1.66
N SER A 59 -0.27 10.65 -1.52
CA SER A 59 -1.13 9.84 -2.39
C SER A 59 -1.10 10.34 -3.83
N PHE A 60 -1.06 11.65 -4.04
CA PHE A 60 -0.94 12.28 -5.35
C PHE A 60 0.37 11.89 -6.04
N VAL A 61 1.51 12.04 -5.34
CA VAL A 61 2.83 11.64 -5.85
C VAL A 61 2.87 10.15 -6.17
N ARG A 62 2.28 9.31 -5.30
CA ARG A 62 2.19 7.86 -5.52
C ARG A 62 1.39 7.54 -6.78
N THR A 63 0.28 8.22 -7.03
CA THR A 63 -0.53 8.02 -8.24
C THR A 63 0.26 8.38 -9.51
N ILE A 64 1.01 9.50 -9.49
CA ILE A 64 1.87 9.88 -10.62
C ILE A 64 2.95 8.83 -10.86
N ALA A 65 3.66 8.41 -9.80
CA ALA A 65 4.70 7.39 -9.89
C ALA A 65 4.14 6.06 -10.44
N THR A 66 2.94 5.68 -10.00
CA THR A 66 2.23 4.49 -10.50
C THR A 66 1.92 4.61 -11.99
N ALA A 67 1.41 5.75 -12.45
CA ALA A 67 1.12 5.98 -13.86
C ALA A 67 2.38 5.89 -14.73
N ILE A 68 3.48 6.54 -14.30
CA ILE A 68 4.78 6.49 -15.00
C ILE A 68 5.29 5.04 -15.07
N SER A 69 5.22 4.31 -13.96
CA SER A 69 5.64 2.90 -13.87
C SER A 69 4.91 2.02 -14.90
N VAL A 70 3.58 2.15 -14.99
CA VAL A 70 2.76 1.39 -15.95
C VAL A 70 3.19 1.67 -17.40
N VAL A 71 3.44 2.94 -17.74
CA VAL A 71 3.91 3.31 -19.09
C VAL A 71 5.27 2.70 -19.40
N ILE A 72 6.22 2.77 -18.47
CA ILE A 72 7.57 2.19 -18.65
C ILE A 72 7.47 0.67 -18.86
N GLY A 73 6.71 -0.03 -18.00
CA GLY A 73 6.52 -1.47 -18.13
C GLY A 73 5.85 -1.86 -19.45
N GLY A 74 4.83 -1.11 -19.87
CA GLY A 74 4.15 -1.32 -21.15
C GLY A 74 5.08 -1.11 -22.34
N VAL A 75 5.87 -0.03 -22.36
CA VAL A 75 6.84 0.25 -23.43
C VAL A 75 7.93 -0.81 -23.48
N LEU A 76 8.46 -1.24 -22.33
CA LEU A 76 9.45 -2.31 -22.27
C LEU A 76 8.88 -3.61 -22.85
N PHE A 77 7.70 -4.04 -22.41
CA PHE A 77 7.03 -5.23 -22.92
C PHE A 77 6.82 -5.17 -24.44
N GLN A 78 6.34 -4.02 -24.94
CA GLN A 78 6.14 -3.82 -26.38
C GLN A 78 7.45 -3.89 -27.16
N ASN A 79 8.54 -3.35 -26.61
CA ASN A 79 9.86 -3.39 -27.24
C ASN A 79 10.43 -4.81 -27.28
N GLU A 80 10.29 -5.58 -26.20
CA GLU A 80 10.72 -6.98 -26.15
C GLU A 80 9.92 -7.85 -27.14
N MET A 81 8.60 -7.65 -27.21
CA MET A 81 7.74 -8.33 -28.19
C MET A 81 8.11 -7.97 -29.63
N LYS A 82 8.43 -6.70 -29.92
CA LYS A 82 8.98 -6.28 -31.23
C LYS A 82 10.31 -6.98 -31.53
N GLY A 83 11.17 -7.15 -30.53
CA GLY A 83 12.42 -7.91 -30.66
C GLY A 83 12.20 -9.39 -31.01
N LYS A 84 11.04 -9.97 -30.67
CA LYS A 84 10.65 -11.34 -31.03
C LYS A 84 9.85 -11.45 -32.33
N LYS A 85 9.66 -10.35 -33.05
CA LYS A 85 8.87 -10.31 -34.28
C LYS A 85 9.33 -11.32 -35.33
N GLN A 86 10.64 -11.48 -35.53
CA GLN A 86 11.15 -12.44 -36.52
C GLN A 86 10.73 -13.87 -36.16
N THR A 87 10.93 -14.28 -34.91
CA THR A 87 10.51 -15.61 -34.40
C THR A 87 9.00 -15.83 -34.51
N LEU A 88 8.20 -14.77 -34.31
CA LEU A 88 6.75 -14.82 -34.48
C LEU A 88 6.35 -14.97 -35.96
N VAL A 89 7.00 -14.24 -36.87
CA VAL A 89 6.75 -14.34 -38.32
C VAL A 89 7.12 -15.71 -38.86
N ASP A 90 8.26 -16.26 -38.44
CA ASP A 90 8.73 -17.57 -38.88
C ASP A 90 7.81 -18.71 -38.39
N GLY A 91 7.21 -18.55 -37.19
CA GLY A 91 6.35 -19.56 -36.57
C GLY A 91 4.86 -19.47 -36.93
N LEU A 92 4.34 -18.27 -37.18
CA LEU A 92 2.90 -18.01 -37.37
C LEU A 92 2.56 -17.51 -38.78
N GLY A 93 3.55 -17.08 -39.55
CA GLY A 93 3.36 -16.36 -40.78
C GLY A 93 3.09 -14.86 -40.56
N PRO A 94 3.33 -14.02 -41.59
CA PRO A 94 3.35 -12.57 -41.47
C PRO A 94 1.97 -11.94 -41.19
N GLN A 95 0.87 -12.61 -41.53
CA GLN A 95 -0.47 -12.07 -41.26
C GLN A 95 -0.84 -12.19 -39.77
N LEU A 96 -0.56 -13.35 -39.17
CA LEU A 96 -0.95 -13.63 -37.80
C LEU A 96 0.04 -13.02 -36.79
N ALA A 97 1.31 -12.93 -37.14
CA ALA A 97 2.33 -12.25 -36.33
C ALA A 97 2.04 -10.77 -36.07
N ARG A 98 1.27 -10.08 -36.95
CA ARG A 98 0.91 -8.65 -36.77
C ARG A 98 0.01 -8.40 -35.56
N PHE A 99 -0.77 -9.40 -35.14
CA PHE A 99 -1.59 -9.31 -33.93
C PHE A 99 -0.76 -9.39 -32.65
N PHE A 100 0.47 -9.91 -32.75
CA PHE A 100 1.40 -10.06 -31.63
C PHE A 100 2.60 -9.11 -31.76
N ASP A 101 2.52 -8.10 -32.64
CA ASP A 101 3.57 -7.12 -32.85
C ASP A 101 3.47 -6.01 -31.79
N GLY A 102 4.28 -6.14 -30.73
CA GLY A 102 4.50 -5.11 -29.72
C GLY A 102 3.23 -4.49 -29.13
N ALA A 103 2.75 -3.42 -29.77
CA ALA A 103 1.58 -2.63 -29.37
C ALA A 103 0.26 -3.43 -29.34
N THR A 104 0.07 -4.38 -30.26
CA THR A 104 -1.16 -5.19 -30.34
C THR A 104 -1.08 -6.46 -29.49
N ALA A 105 0.13 -6.85 -29.08
CA ALA A 105 0.37 -8.08 -28.32
C ALA A 105 -0.43 -8.10 -27.02
N SER A 106 -0.37 -7.03 -26.22
CA SER A 106 -1.09 -6.96 -24.94
C SER A 106 -2.61 -7.01 -25.09
N ALA A 107 -3.15 -6.61 -26.24
CA ALA A 107 -4.59 -6.67 -26.52
C ALA A 107 -5.04 -8.01 -27.11
N SER A 108 -4.11 -8.78 -27.69
CA SER A 108 -4.41 -10.02 -28.43
C SER A 108 -4.14 -11.29 -27.62
N VAL A 109 -4.05 -11.19 -26.29
CA VAL A 109 -3.76 -12.35 -25.42
C VAL A 109 -4.83 -13.44 -25.55
N ASP A 110 -6.10 -13.06 -25.72
CA ASP A 110 -7.18 -14.03 -25.91
C ASP A 110 -7.14 -14.70 -27.29
N LEU A 111 -6.57 -14.02 -28.30
CA LEU A 111 -6.35 -14.62 -29.61
C LEU A 111 -5.40 -15.81 -29.51
N VAL A 112 -4.47 -15.82 -28.54
CA VAL A 112 -3.56 -16.96 -28.30
C VAL A 112 -4.33 -18.26 -28.10
N LYS A 113 -5.50 -18.23 -27.45
CA LYS A 113 -6.29 -19.44 -27.15
C LYS A 113 -6.90 -20.09 -28.38
N THR A 114 -7.04 -19.34 -29.48
CA THR A 114 -7.69 -19.83 -30.71
C THR A 114 -6.70 -20.42 -31.73
N LEU A 115 -5.39 -20.27 -31.49
CA LEU A 115 -4.35 -20.82 -32.38
C LEU A 115 -4.17 -22.34 -32.19
N PRO A 116 -3.60 -23.05 -33.18
CA PRO A 116 -3.13 -24.43 -33.02
C PRO A 116 -2.06 -24.54 -31.91
N PRO A 117 -1.98 -25.67 -31.19
CA PRO A 117 -1.10 -25.84 -30.01
C PRO A 117 0.37 -25.47 -30.23
N GLU A 118 0.92 -25.78 -31.41
CA GLU A 118 2.30 -25.46 -31.77
C GLU A 118 2.55 -23.95 -31.85
N GLN A 119 1.62 -23.22 -32.47
CA GLN A 119 1.71 -21.77 -32.61
C GLN A 119 1.44 -21.06 -31.26
N GLN A 120 0.57 -21.63 -30.42
CA GLN A 120 0.36 -21.13 -29.06
C GLN A 120 1.66 -21.13 -28.25
N LEU A 121 2.47 -22.18 -28.37
CA LEU A 121 3.72 -22.30 -27.63
C LEU A 121 4.72 -21.20 -28.04
N ILE A 122 4.80 -20.88 -29.33
CA ILE A 122 5.69 -19.84 -29.87
C ILE A 122 5.30 -18.48 -29.31
N VAL A 123 4.01 -18.15 -29.35
CA VAL A 123 3.51 -16.88 -28.82
C VAL A 123 3.71 -16.82 -27.30
N ARG A 124 3.30 -17.87 -26.56
CA ARG A 124 3.48 -17.94 -25.10
C ARG A 124 4.95 -17.75 -24.72
N ARG A 125 5.89 -18.37 -25.43
CA ARG A 125 7.33 -18.21 -25.16
C ARG A 125 7.79 -16.76 -25.38
N ALA A 126 7.32 -16.09 -26.43
CA ALA A 126 7.63 -14.68 -26.66
C ALA A 126 7.05 -13.76 -25.56
N PHE A 127 5.83 -14.04 -25.11
CA PHE A 127 5.20 -13.32 -23.99
C PHE A 127 5.95 -13.52 -22.68
N PHE A 128 6.24 -14.77 -22.32
CA PHE A 128 6.99 -15.09 -21.09
C PHE A 128 8.38 -14.47 -21.11
N TYR A 129 9.08 -14.49 -22.24
CA TYR A 129 10.37 -13.81 -22.37
C TYR A 129 10.24 -12.30 -22.10
N SER A 130 9.21 -11.66 -22.63
CA SER A 130 8.98 -10.22 -22.44
C SER A 130 8.59 -9.89 -20.99
N LEU A 131 7.79 -10.75 -20.35
CA LEU A 131 7.43 -10.63 -18.92
C LEU A 131 8.64 -10.85 -18.01
N ASP A 132 9.50 -11.81 -18.32
CA ASP A 132 10.74 -12.07 -17.59
C ASP A 132 11.65 -10.82 -17.55
N LYS A 133 11.85 -10.18 -18.70
CA LYS A 133 12.56 -8.90 -18.79
C LYS A 133 11.91 -7.81 -17.95
N MET A 134 10.59 -7.78 -17.91
CA MET A 134 9.84 -6.82 -17.09
C MET A 134 10.05 -7.08 -15.59
N TRP A 135 10.03 -8.33 -15.15
CA TRP A 135 10.33 -8.70 -13.76
C TRP A 135 11.77 -8.38 -13.36
N ILE A 136 12.74 -8.60 -14.25
CA ILE A 136 14.15 -8.21 -14.04
C ILE A 136 14.25 -6.69 -13.82
N MET A 137 13.62 -5.89 -14.69
CA MET A 137 13.62 -4.43 -14.56
C MET A 137 13.01 -3.98 -13.22
N TYR A 138 11.83 -4.49 -12.86
CA TYR A 138 11.18 -4.12 -11.60
C TYR A 138 11.95 -4.61 -10.37
N THR A 139 12.63 -5.75 -10.46
CA THR A 139 13.55 -6.23 -9.42
C THR A 139 14.71 -5.26 -9.23
N ALA A 140 15.30 -4.78 -10.33
CA ALA A 140 16.38 -3.79 -10.28
C ALA A 140 15.90 -2.47 -9.66
N PHE A 141 14.76 -1.93 -10.09
CA PHE A 141 14.18 -0.71 -9.49
C PHE A 141 13.83 -0.89 -8.01
N SER A 142 13.26 -2.03 -7.62
CA SER A 142 12.99 -2.33 -6.21
C SER A 142 14.29 -2.50 -5.41
N GLY A 143 15.36 -3.02 -6.03
CA GLY A 143 16.69 -3.12 -5.43
C GLY A 143 17.31 -1.76 -5.18
N VAL A 144 17.26 -0.86 -6.17
CA VAL A 144 17.71 0.53 -6.03
C VAL A 144 16.88 1.26 -4.96
N GLY A 145 15.56 1.10 -4.96
CA GLY A 145 14.69 1.66 -3.93
C GLY A 145 15.02 1.16 -2.52
N LEU A 146 15.36 -0.12 -2.38
CA LEU A 146 15.81 -0.70 -1.12
C LEU A 146 17.16 -0.10 -0.66
N LEU A 147 18.11 0.06 -1.59
CA LEU A 147 19.41 0.66 -1.29
C LEU A 147 19.28 2.14 -0.87
N LEU A 148 18.43 2.90 -1.56
CA LEU A 148 18.12 4.28 -1.19
C LEU A 148 17.43 4.33 0.18
N GLY A 149 16.51 3.41 0.45
CA GLY A 149 15.84 3.28 1.75
C GLY A 149 16.81 3.00 2.89
N PHE A 150 17.84 2.17 2.65
CA PHE A 150 18.89 1.91 3.65
C PHE A 150 19.74 3.14 3.96
N PHE A 151 19.84 4.08 3.03
CA PHE A 151 20.58 5.35 3.20
C PHE A 151 19.74 6.45 3.88
N ILE A 152 18.43 6.28 4.01
CA ILE A 152 17.56 7.22 4.72
C ILE A 152 17.82 7.08 6.23
N ARG A 153 18.42 8.13 6.80
CA ARG A 153 18.77 8.23 8.22
C ARG A 153 17.51 8.19 9.08
N ALA A 154 17.45 7.27 10.05
CA ALA A 154 16.37 7.19 11.02
C ALA A 154 16.16 8.54 11.74
N GLN A 155 15.04 9.21 11.49
CA GLN A 155 14.61 10.37 12.26
C GLN A 155 13.92 9.85 13.53
N HIS A 156 14.34 10.35 14.68
CA HIS A 156 13.76 9.98 15.97
C HIS A 156 12.29 10.39 16.00
N LEU A 157 11.38 9.47 16.36
CA LEU A 157 10.00 9.82 16.68
C LEU A 157 10.02 10.83 17.84
N SER A 158 9.54 12.05 17.59
CA SER A 158 9.35 13.05 18.65
C SER A 158 8.30 12.53 19.64
N LYS A 159 8.61 12.61 20.94
CA LYS A 159 7.77 12.15 22.05
C LYS A 159 6.77 13.20 22.54
N GLU A 160 6.58 14.31 21.82
CA GLU A 160 5.57 15.30 22.16
C GLU A 160 4.21 14.92 21.57
N HIS A 161 3.35 14.36 22.41
CA HIS A 161 1.91 14.43 22.23
C HIS A 161 1.46 15.86 22.58
N GLU A 162 1.33 16.75 21.60
CA GLU A 162 0.37 17.84 21.76
C GLU A 162 -1.02 17.22 21.70
N ALA A 163 -1.64 17.07 22.88
CA ALA A 163 -3.04 16.73 23.01
C ALA A 163 -3.84 17.64 22.07
N ALA A 164 -4.71 17.04 21.26
CA ALA A 164 -5.63 17.78 20.41
C ALA A 164 -6.35 18.82 21.27
N GLU A 165 -6.00 20.09 21.10
CA GLU A 165 -6.83 21.19 21.58
C GLU A 165 -8.12 21.15 20.76
N LEU A 166 -9.07 20.34 21.23
CA LEU A 166 -10.47 20.45 20.89
C LEU A 166 -10.83 21.92 21.09
N GLY A 167 -11.15 22.63 20.01
CA GLY A 167 -11.45 24.06 19.95
C GLY A 167 -12.73 24.47 20.70
N ILE A 168 -12.93 23.95 21.91
CA ILE A 168 -13.98 24.33 22.84
C ILE A 168 -13.30 24.99 24.03
N ARG A 169 -13.02 26.29 23.91
CA ARG A 169 -13.28 27.37 24.89
C ARG A 169 -12.26 28.50 24.71
N LYS A 170 -12.73 29.67 24.24
CA LYS A 170 -12.68 30.97 24.96
C LYS A 170 -13.19 32.11 24.06
N ASN A 171 -14.50 32.20 23.84
CA ASN A 171 -15.12 33.48 23.51
C ASN A 171 -15.72 34.04 24.80
N GLY A 172 -14.96 34.94 25.44
CA GLY A 172 -15.49 35.80 26.47
C GLY A 172 -16.48 36.77 25.84
N HIS A 173 -17.75 36.64 26.23
CA HIS A 173 -18.70 37.75 26.16
C HIS A 173 -19.34 37.84 27.54
N THR A 174 -18.81 38.73 28.39
CA THR A 174 -19.46 39.23 29.59
C THR A 174 -20.44 40.33 29.17
N PRO A 175 -21.77 40.14 29.27
CA PRO A 175 -22.70 41.24 29.20
C PRO A 175 -22.80 41.86 30.60
N ASN A 176 -22.48 43.15 30.66
CA ASN A 176 -22.65 44.00 31.81
C ASN A 176 -24.16 44.32 31.97
N SER A 177 -24.79 43.95 33.08
CA SER A 177 -26.08 44.54 33.49
C SER A 177 -26.18 44.64 35.01
N THR A 178 -26.25 45.89 35.44
CA THR A 178 -26.38 46.40 36.81
C THR A 178 -27.78 46.12 37.38
N THR A 179 -27.80 45.70 38.65
CA THR A 179 -28.89 45.78 39.66
C THR A 179 -30.20 45.01 39.42
N ASP A 180 -30.43 43.96 40.20
CA ASP A 180 -31.54 43.94 41.17
C ASP A 180 -31.35 42.82 42.20
N GLY A 181 -31.50 43.18 43.47
CA GLY A 181 -31.29 42.29 44.60
C GLY A 181 -32.48 41.36 44.82
N VAL A 182 -32.18 40.09 45.09
CA VAL A 182 -33.06 39.20 45.86
C VAL A 182 -32.22 38.37 46.82
N VAL A 183 -32.63 38.43 48.08
CA VAL A 183 -32.08 37.80 49.28
C VAL A 183 -32.55 36.34 49.37
N ALA A 184 -31.67 35.40 49.71
CA ALA A 184 -31.97 34.16 50.44
C ALA A 184 -30.63 33.45 50.80
N SER A 185 -30.05 33.75 51.96
CA SER A 185 -30.16 33.02 53.23
C SER A 185 -29.20 31.82 53.38
N THR A 186 -28.15 32.07 54.15
CA THR A 186 -27.34 31.20 55.01
C THR A 186 -28.00 29.89 55.45
N GLY A 187 -27.24 28.79 55.38
CA GLY A 187 -27.54 27.51 56.04
C GLY A 187 -26.25 26.69 56.23
N THR A 188 -25.84 26.60 57.49
CA THR A 188 -24.61 26.00 58.04
C THR A 188 -24.68 24.47 58.08
N GLY A 189 -23.53 23.78 57.95
CA GLY A 189 -23.25 22.59 58.76
C GLY A 189 -23.12 21.22 58.07
N GLU A 190 -22.00 20.57 58.41
CA GLU A 190 -21.77 19.12 58.58
C GLU A 190 -21.11 18.29 57.46
N GLU A 191 -19.88 17.86 57.78
CA GLU A 191 -19.13 16.73 57.23
C GLU A 191 -19.73 15.39 57.67
N HIS A 192 -19.82 14.40 56.77
CA HIS A 192 -19.58 13.00 57.14
C HIS A 192 -19.40 12.04 55.94
N GLY A 193 -18.40 11.14 56.06
CA GLY A 193 -18.55 9.73 55.69
C GLY A 193 -17.97 9.25 54.35
N MET A 194 -16.71 8.79 54.37
CA MET A 194 -16.16 7.87 53.36
C MET A 194 -16.78 6.46 53.51
N GLU A 195 -17.15 5.80 52.40
CA GLU A 195 -17.23 4.33 52.35
C GLU A 195 -16.62 3.80 51.05
N ARG A 196 -15.50 3.08 51.20
CA ARG A 196 -14.83 2.31 50.14
C ARG A 196 -15.45 0.92 50.12
N ILE A 197 -15.77 0.40 48.94
CA ILE A 197 -16.12 -1.02 48.77
C ILE A 197 -15.04 -1.67 47.89
N SER A 198 -14.25 -2.55 48.50
CA SER A 198 -13.29 -3.45 47.88
C SER A 198 -13.97 -4.79 47.53
N PRO A 199 -13.58 -5.48 46.45
CA PRO A 199 -14.18 -6.78 46.11
C PRO A 199 -13.57 -7.91 46.94
N ASP A 200 -14.42 -8.65 47.65
CA ASP A 200 -14.01 -9.76 48.52
C ASP A 200 -13.89 -11.09 47.75
N ARG A 201 -12.75 -11.75 47.98
CA ARG A 201 -12.54 -13.18 47.71
C ARG A 201 -13.18 -13.95 48.85
N GLU A 202 -14.17 -14.79 48.60
CA GLU A 202 -14.33 -16.10 49.26
C GLU A 202 -15.56 -16.82 48.70
N VAL A 203 -15.36 -17.63 47.66
CA VAL A 203 -16.34 -18.62 47.20
C VAL A 203 -15.68 -19.99 47.30
N LEU A 204 -15.54 -20.47 48.54
CA LEU A 204 -15.14 -21.84 48.85
C LEU A 204 -15.46 -22.11 50.31
N ARG A 205 -16.68 -22.60 50.58
CA ARG A 205 -16.93 -23.71 51.50
C ARG A 205 -18.42 -24.07 51.58
N LEU A 206 -18.69 -25.30 51.12
CA LEU A 206 -19.49 -26.33 51.80
C LEU A 206 -21.03 -26.23 51.71
N ARG A 207 -21.57 -27.01 50.78
CA ARG A 207 -22.69 -27.95 50.95
C ARG A 207 -22.18 -29.28 50.37
N ASP A 208 -21.96 -30.35 51.14
CA ASP A 208 -22.96 -31.14 51.88
C ASP A 208 -24.28 -31.30 51.13
#